data_AF-A0A2I0UC59-F1
#
_entry.id   AF-A0A2I0UC59-F1
#
_cell.length_a   1.000
_cell.length_b   1.000
_cell.length_c   1.000
_cell.angle_alpha   90.00
_cell.angle_beta   90.00
_cell.angle_gamma   90.00
#
_symmetry.space_group_name_H-M   'P 1'
#
loop_
_entity.id
_entity.type
_entity.pdbx_description
1 polymer ?
#
loop_
_entity_poly.entity_id
_entity_poly.type
_entity_poly.pdbx_seq_one_letter_code
_entity_poly.pdbx_strand_id
1 'polypeptide(L)'
;MAAWLMMDLPSEASLKGSKSKRLQTSVSVHPDAIEKTIDDIMELKRINPDINPQLGVSLQACLLQIVGYRNLIAEVEKLRREPYDSENPQHEEMLLKLWKCLKPNSPLKARISKQWCEIGFQGYLMHEFHKFWIEEDPLDIMEFNRVREKFHKRILKQLQNPEMALCPHFAASESLINM
;
A
#
# COMPACT_ATOMS: atom_id res chain seq x y z
N MET A 1 17.75 15.39 -2.50
CA MET A 1 16.33 15.05 -2.71
C MET A 1 15.43 15.42 -1.52
N ALA A 2 15.84 15.19 -0.26
CA ALA A 2 15.00 15.52 0.91
C ALA A 2 14.73 17.02 1.16
N ALA A 3 15.60 17.93 0.68
CA ALA A 3 15.42 19.36 0.87
C ALA A 3 14.25 19.97 0.07
N TRP A 4 13.86 19.36 -1.05
CA TRP A 4 12.72 19.82 -1.86
C TRP A 4 11.38 19.44 -1.22
N LEU A 5 11.29 18.28 -0.53
CA LEU A 5 10.08 17.85 0.19
C LEU A 5 9.70 18.76 1.37
N MET A 6 10.64 19.54 1.92
CA MET A 6 10.37 20.42 3.07
C MET A 6 9.82 21.80 2.70
N MET A 7 10.00 22.29 1.46
CA MET A 7 9.54 23.64 1.08
C MET A 7 8.04 23.72 0.75
N ASP A 8 7.37 22.60 0.45
CA ASP A 8 5.94 22.60 0.07
C ASP A 8 4.98 22.55 1.27
N LEU A 9 5.43 21.99 2.40
CA LEU A 9 4.65 21.83 3.63
C LEU A 9 4.12 23.16 4.20
N PRO A 10 4.91 24.25 4.27
CA PRO A 10 4.43 25.54 4.77
C PRO A 10 3.36 26.17 3.87
N SER A 11 3.51 26.03 2.55
CA SER A 11 2.60 26.61 1.55
C SER A 11 1.26 25.87 1.53
N GLU A 12 1.29 24.52 1.52
CA GLU A 12 0.09 23.70 1.60
C GLU A 12 -0.67 23.94 2.91
N ALA A 13 0.03 23.96 4.04
CA ALA A 13 -0.56 24.24 5.35
C ALA A 13 -1.19 25.64 5.42
N SER A 14 -0.53 26.65 4.85
CA SER A 14 -1.04 28.02 4.80
C SER A 14 -2.33 28.15 3.97
N LEU A 15 -2.41 27.47 2.82
CA LEU A 15 -3.61 27.46 1.98
C LEU A 15 -4.77 26.72 2.66
N LYS A 16 -4.50 25.56 3.26
CA LYS A 16 -5.51 24.78 4.02
C LYS A 16 -5.99 25.47 5.30
N GLY A 17 -5.11 26.20 5.98
CA GLY A 17 -5.43 26.96 7.18
C GLY A 17 -6.19 28.27 6.91
N SER A 18 -6.36 28.64 5.64
CA SER A 18 -7.05 29.85 5.25
C SER A 18 -8.53 29.84 5.66
N LYS A 19 -9.07 31.01 6.05
CA LYS A 19 -10.52 31.18 6.29
C LYS A 19 -11.35 31.17 4.99
N SER A 20 -10.70 31.32 3.84
CA SER A 20 -11.38 31.28 2.54
C SER A 20 -11.51 29.85 2.04
N LYS A 21 -12.74 29.39 1.81
CA LYS A 21 -13.00 28.06 1.27
C LYS A 21 -12.38 27.84 -0.12
N ARG A 22 -12.33 28.90 -0.94
CA ARG A 22 -11.64 28.88 -2.24
C ARG A 22 -10.15 28.58 -2.10
N LEU A 23 -9.48 29.21 -1.13
CA LEU A 23 -8.06 28.96 -0.87
C LEU A 23 -7.82 27.57 -0.28
N GLN A 24 -8.70 27.10 0.61
CA GLN A 24 -8.60 25.75 1.17
C GLN A 24 -8.68 24.65 0.11
N THR A 25 -9.53 24.85 -0.92
CA THR A 25 -9.78 23.84 -1.95
C THR A 25 -8.78 23.90 -3.10
N SER A 26 -8.02 25.00 -3.23
CA SER A 26 -7.01 25.19 -4.28
C SER A 26 -5.92 24.10 -4.33
N VAL A 27 -5.59 23.48 -3.19
CA VAL A 27 -4.58 22.40 -3.10
C VAL A 27 -5.12 21.01 -3.49
N SER A 28 -6.39 20.91 -3.85
CA SER A 28 -7.05 19.65 -4.23
C SER A 28 -7.74 19.74 -5.60
N VAL A 29 -7.33 20.73 -6.42
CA VAL A 29 -7.83 20.88 -7.78
C VAL A 29 -7.17 19.88 -8.73
N HIS A 30 -7.83 19.61 -9.85
CA HIS A 30 -7.23 18.83 -10.93
C HIS A 30 -6.05 19.59 -11.56
N PRO A 31 -4.97 18.91 -12.02
CA PRO A 31 -3.84 19.57 -12.68
C PRO A 31 -4.24 20.57 -13.78
N ASP A 32 -5.21 20.21 -14.62
CA ASP A 32 -5.70 21.06 -15.72
C ASP A 32 -6.39 22.35 -15.24
N ALA A 33 -6.80 22.42 -13.99
CA ALA A 33 -7.47 23.59 -13.41
C ALA A 33 -6.50 24.54 -12.67
N ILE A 34 -5.21 24.23 -12.63
CA ILE A 34 -4.23 24.99 -11.81
C ILE A 34 -4.10 26.43 -12.30
N GLU A 35 -3.98 26.66 -13.62
CA GLU A 35 -3.84 28.03 -14.16
C GLU A 35 -5.00 28.93 -13.74
N LYS A 36 -6.24 28.46 -13.98
CA LYS A 36 -7.45 29.15 -13.53
C LYS A 36 -7.48 29.36 -12.01
N THR A 37 -7.00 28.38 -11.25
CA THR A 37 -6.95 28.47 -9.77
C THR A 37 -5.97 29.57 -9.33
N ILE A 38 -4.87 29.76 -10.04
CA ILE A 38 -3.93 30.87 -9.79
C ILE A 38 -4.62 32.21 -10.04
N ASP A 39 -5.30 32.36 -11.18
CA ASP A 39 -6.03 33.59 -11.52
C ASP A 39 -7.07 33.93 -10.42
N ASP A 40 -7.85 32.94 -9.99
CA ASP A 40 -8.84 33.08 -8.92
C ASP A 40 -8.20 33.50 -7.58
N ILE A 41 -7.00 33.00 -7.25
CA ILE A 41 -6.26 33.36 -6.03
C ILE A 41 -5.76 34.81 -6.12
N MET A 42 -5.19 35.18 -7.26
CA MET A 42 -4.63 36.52 -7.50
C MET A 42 -5.74 37.58 -7.42
N GLU A 43 -6.90 37.31 -8.02
CA GLU A 43 -8.09 38.16 -7.94
C GLU A 43 -8.62 38.26 -6.50
N LEU A 44 -8.82 37.11 -5.82
CA LEU A 44 -9.35 37.07 -4.46
C LEU A 44 -8.48 37.84 -3.47
N LYS A 45 -7.16 37.77 -3.65
CA LYS A 45 -6.18 38.46 -2.80
C LYS A 45 -5.88 39.89 -3.25
N ARG A 46 -6.43 40.33 -4.39
CA ARG A 46 -6.16 41.64 -5.00
C ARG A 46 -4.65 41.87 -5.18
N ILE A 47 -3.94 40.83 -5.63
CA ILE A 47 -2.50 40.91 -5.86
C ILE A 47 -2.26 41.64 -7.18
N ASN A 48 -1.46 42.71 -7.12
CA ASN A 48 -1.02 43.39 -8.34
C ASN A 48 0.17 42.64 -8.95
N PRO A 49 0.04 42.03 -10.15
CA PRO A 49 1.11 41.28 -10.79
C PRO A 49 2.33 42.14 -11.13
N ASP A 50 2.17 43.46 -11.32
CA ASP A 50 3.27 44.35 -11.68
C ASP A 50 4.25 44.58 -10.52
N ILE A 51 3.79 44.42 -9.27
CA ILE A 51 4.63 44.57 -8.06
C ILE A 51 5.56 43.37 -7.91
N ASN A 52 5.07 42.17 -8.21
CA ASN A 52 5.87 40.95 -8.19
C ASN A 52 5.42 39.97 -9.29
N PRO A 53 5.96 40.09 -10.50
CA PRO A 53 5.58 39.25 -11.63
C PRO A 53 5.89 37.76 -11.42
N GLN A 54 6.88 37.45 -10.57
CA GLN A 54 7.30 36.06 -10.28
C GLN A 54 6.37 35.33 -9.33
N LEU A 55 5.50 36.05 -8.61
CA LEU A 55 4.62 35.46 -7.60
C LEU A 55 3.64 34.45 -8.22
N GLY A 56 3.02 34.80 -9.35
CA GLY A 56 2.10 33.89 -10.05
C GLY A 56 2.79 32.61 -10.52
N VAL A 57 3.98 32.74 -11.13
CA VAL A 57 4.79 31.61 -11.61
C VAL A 57 5.22 30.71 -10.46
N SER A 58 5.67 31.32 -9.36
CA SER A 58 6.12 30.57 -8.17
C SER A 58 4.95 29.87 -7.48
N LEU A 59 3.79 30.52 -7.39
CA LEU A 59 2.57 29.92 -6.84
C LEU A 59 2.06 28.77 -7.72
N GLN A 60 2.13 28.91 -9.04
CA GLN A 60 1.80 27.84 -9.99
C GLN A 60 2.72 26.63 -9.79
N ALA A 61 4.03 26.84 -9.67
CA ALA A 61 4.99 25.78 -9.41
C ALA A 61 4.68 25.05 -8.08
N CYS A 62 4.38 25.80 -7.01
CA CYS A 62 3.99 25.20 -5.72
C CYS A 62 2.69 24.39 -5.82
N LEU A 63 1.64 24.92 -6.47
CA LEU A 63 0.39 24.18 -6.62
C LEU A 63 0.55 22.91 -7.46
N LEU A 64 1.35 22.96 -8.53
CA LEU A 64 1.70 21.79 -9.33
C LEU A 64 2.40 20.73 -8.49
N GLN A 65 3.36 21.12 -7.65
CA GLN A 65 4.07 20.19 -6.76
C GLN A 65 3.14 19.56 -5.72
N ILE A 66 2.30 20.37 -5.07
CA ILE A 66 1.33 19.88 -4.07
C ILE A 66 0.33 18.91 -4.70
N VAL A 67 -0.32 19.29 -5.80
CA VAL A 67 -1.32 18.44 -6.48
C VAL A 67 -0.65 17.20 -7.06
N GLY A 68 0.50 17.35 -7.71
CA GLY A 68 1.26 16.26 -8.30
C GLY A 68 1.70 15.22 -7.26
N TYR A 69 2.21 15.66 -6.11
CA TYR A 69 2.63 14.76 -5.04
C TYR A 69 1.45 14.00 -4.42
N ARG A 70 0.31 14.66 -4.25
CA ARG A 70 -0.92 14.00 -3.76
C ARG A 70 -1.40 12.92 -4.73
N ASN A 71 -1.40 13.22 -6.03
CA ASN A 71 -1.77 12.25 -7.07
C ASN A 71 -0.79 11.08 -7.11
N LEU A 72 0.53 11.34 -6.99
CA LEU A 72 1.54 10.31 -6.92
C LEU A 72 1.32 9.39 -5.70
N ILE A 73 1.10 9.95 -4.51
CA ILE A 73 0.78 9.15 -3.31
C ILE A 73 -0.46 8.28 -3.57
N ALA A 74 -1.51 8.85 -4.16
CA ALA A 74 -2.74 8.10 -4.42
C ALA A 74 -2.50 6.91 -5.37
N GLU A 75 -1.78 7.12 -6.47
CA GLU A 75 -1.45 6.03 -7.41
C GLU A 75 -0.48 5.02 -6.80
N VAL A 76 0.51 5.45 -6.01
CA VAL A 76 1.41 4.54 -5.27
C VAL A 76 0.62 3.71 -4.26
N GLU A 77 -0.30 4.32 -3.51
CA GLU A 77 -1.15 3.60 -2.55
C GLU A 77 -2.11 2.64 -3.24
N LYS A 78 -2.60 2.99 -4.43
CA LYS A 78 -3.42 2.12 -5.25
C LYS A 78 -2.63 0.89 -5.70
N LEU A 79 -1.44 1.07 -6.26
CA LEU A 79 -0.53 -0.02 -6.64
C LEU A 79 -0.12 -0.88 -5.43
N ARG A 80 0.20 -0.25 -4.29
CA ARG A 80 0.57 -0.95 -3.06
C ARG A 80 -0.56 -1.85 -2.53
N ARG A 81 -1.81 -1.48 -2.79
CA ARG A 81 -3.02 -2.22 -2.37
C ARG A 81 -3.51 -3.20 -3.42
N GLU A 82 -2.92 -3.21 -4.62
CA GLU A 82 -3.28 -4.16 -5.66
C GLU A 82 -2.95 -5.59 -5.19
N PRO A 83 -3.94 -6.47 -5.07
CA PRO A 83 -3.70 -7.85 -4.69
C PRO A 83 -2.94 -8.57 -5.81
N TYR A 84 -2.13 -9.56 -5.42
CA TYR A 84 -1.59 -10.51 -6.38
C TYR A 84 -2.73 -11.19 -7.16
N ASP A 85 -2.51 -11.38 -8.46
CA ASP A 85 -3.44 -12.04 -9.39
C ASP A 85 -2.66 -13.08 -10.18
N SER A 86 -3.07 -14.35 -10.10
CA SER A 86 -2.40 -15.46 -10.79
C SER A 86 -2.70 -15.53 -12.28
N GLU A 87 -3.77 -14.85 -12.73
CA GLU A 87 -4.14 -14.78 -14.15
C GLU A 87 -3.46 -13.58 -14.85
N ASN A 88 -2.80 -12.71 -14.08
CA ASN A 88 -2.03 -11.58 -14.58
C ASN A 88 -0.58 -12.01 -14.92
N PRO A 89 -0.16 -12.01 -16.20
CA PRO A 89 1.16 -12.46 -16.60
C PRO A 89 2.32 -11.65 -16.00
N GLN A 90 2.12 -10.36 -15.78
CA GLN A 90 3.13 -9.48 -15.19
C GLN A 90 3.36 -9.81 -13.71
N HIS A 91 2.29 -10.13 -12.97
CA HIS A 91 2.39 -10.57 -11.57
C HIS A 91 3.16 -11.89 -11.45
N GLU A 92 2.88 -12.87 -12.32
CA GLU A 92 3.61 -14.14 -12.37
C GLU A 92 5.10 -13.92 -12.76
N GLU A 93 5.40 -13.03 -13.71
CA GLU A 93 6.78 -12.68 -14.06
C GLU A 93 7.54 -12.08 -12.86
N MET A 94 6.90 -11.15 -12.13
CA MET A 94 7.47 -10.55 -10.93
C MET A 94 7.70 -11.58 -9.82
N LEU A 95 6.78 -12.51 -9.62
CA LEU A 95 6.92 -13.61 -8.66
C LEU A 95 8.11 -14.52 -9.02
N LEU A 96 8.25 -14.90 -10.29
CA LEU A 96 9.39 -15.70 -10.75
C LEU A 96 10.72 -14.94 -10.64
N LYS A 97 10.72 -13.63 -10.93
CA LYS A 97 11.89 -12.77 -10.77
C LYS A 97 12.31 -12.69 -9.31
N LEU A 98 11.37 -12.57 -8.36
CA LEU A 98 11.64 -12.57 -6.94
C LEU A 98 12.40 -13.84 -6.51
N TRP A 99 11.93 -15.01 -6.95
CA TRP A 99 12.62 -16.27 -6.66
C TRP A 99 14.05 -16.29 -7.22
N LYS A 100 14.22 -15.92 -8.51
CA LYS A 100 15.53 -15.87 -9.16
C LYS A 100 16.50 -14.94 -8.42
N CYS A 101 16.02 -13.80 -7.93
CA CYS A 101 16.84 -12.84 -7.17
C CYS A 101 17.24 -13.38 -5.79
N LEU A 102 16.34 -14.06 -5.08
CA LEU A 102 16.59 -14.57 -3.73
C LEU A 102 17.34 -15.91 -3.70
N LYS A 103 17.13 -16.76 -4.71
CA LYS A 103 17.64 -18.14 -4.80
C LYS A 103 18.16 -18.46 -6.22
N PRO A 104 19.21 -17.76 -6.70
CA PRO A 104 19.67 -17.88 -8.09
C PRO A 104 20.16 -19.29 -8.48
N ASN A 105 20.68 -20.06 -7.52
CA ASN A 105 21.25 -21.38 -7.76
C ASN A 105 20.26 -22.54 -7.59
N SER A 106 19.02 -22.25 -7.19
CA SER A 106 18.00 -23.26 -6.94
C SER A 106 16.78 -22.96 -7.80
N PRO A 107 16.60 -23.58 -8.97
CA PRO A 107 15.45 -23.31 -9.81
C PRO A 107 14.14 -23.67 -9.10
N LEU A 108 13.11 -22.85 -9.32
CA LEU A 108 11.76 -23.13 -8.84
C LEU A 108 11.17 -24.26 -9.68
N LYS A 109 10.71 -25.34 -9.04
CA LYS A 109 10.13 -26.52 -9.70
C LYS A 109 8.72 -26.25 -10.21
N ALA A 110 7.95 -25.49 -9.46
CA ALA A 110 6.58 -25.12 -9.80
C ALA A 110 6.18 -23.87 -9.02
N ARG A 111 5.21 -23.11 -9.56
CA ARG A 111 4.61 -21.94 -8.90
C ARG A 111 4.16 -22.29 -7.49
N ILE A 112 3.39 -23.37 -7.33
CA ILE A 112 2.95 -23.87 -6.03
C ILE A 112 3.90 -24.98 -5.60
N SER A 113 4.76 -24.70 -4.61
CA SER A 113 5.71 -25.69 -4.09
C SER A 113 6.17 -25.35 -2.67
N LYS A 114 6.72 -26.34 -1.96
CA LYS A 114 7.33 -26.13 -0.62
C LYS A 114 8.61 -25.27 -0.66
N GLN A 115 9.16 -24.99 -1.84
CA GLN A 115 10.40 -24.22 -1.97
C GLN A 115 10.23 -22.78 -1.44
N TRP A 116 9.05 -22.20 -1.58
CA TRP A 116 8.71 -20.88 -1.03
C TRP A 116 8.86 -20.80 0.49
N CYS A 117 8.67 -21.92 1.21
CA CYS A 117 8.87 -21.98 2.65
C CYS A 117 10.34 -21.73 3.06
N GLU A 118 11.31 -22.00 2.17
CA GLU A 118 12.74 -21.78 2.43
C GLU A 118 13.11 -20.30 2.57
N ILE A 119 12.30 -19.41 2.00
CA ILE A 119 12.49 -17.96 2.04
C ILE A 119 11.39 -17.26 2.84
N GLY A 120 10.71 -17.99 3.73
CA GLY A 120 9.75 -17.43 4.68
C GLY A 120 8.32 -17.24 4.17
N PHE A 121 7.99 -17.67 2.95
CA PHE A 121 6.62 -17.69 2.46
C PHE A 121 5.89 -18.91 3.03
N GLN A 122 5.38 -18.78 4.27
CA GLN A 122 4.69 -19.83 5.04
C GLN A 122 3.22 -19.44 5.27
N GLY A 123 2.37 -19.59 4.25
CA GLY A 123 1.07 -18.89 4.19
C GLY A 123 -0.03 -19.39 5.15
N TYR A 124 -0.16 -20.68 5.41
CA TYR A 124 -1.35 -21.20 6.11
C TYR A 124 -1.23 -21.14 7.64
N LEU A 125 -0.24 -21.85 8.21
CA LEU A 125 -0.16 -22.01 9.66
C LEU A 125 0.12 -20.68 10.38
N MET A 126 0.92 -19.79 9.79
CA MET A 126 1.19 -18.48 10.38
C MET A 126 -0.03 -17.57 10.34
N HIS A 127 -0.79 -17.58 9.25
CA HIS A 127 -2.02 -16.81 9.14
C HIS A 127 -3.10 -17.32 10.11
N GLU A 128 -3.30 -18.63 10.18
CA GLU A 128 -4.26 -19.24 11.11
C GLU A 128 -3.81 -19.09 12.57
N PHE A 129 -2.51 -19.12 12.85
CA PHE A 129 -2.00 -18.81 14.19
C PHE A 129 -2.20 -17.35 14.56
N HIS A 130 -2.00 -16.41 13.63
CA HIS A 130 -2.23 -14.99 13.86
C HIS A 130 -3.69 -14.69 14.18
N LYS A 131 -4.64 -15.25 13.41
CA LYS A 131 -6.08 -15.18 13.73
C LYS A 131 -6.39 -15.77 15.09
N PHE A 132 -5.90 -16.98 15.35
CA PHE A 132 -6.10 -17.67 16.62
C PHE A 132 -5.55 -16.87 17.80
N TRP A 133 -4.40 -16.22 17.64
CA TRP A 133 -3.80 -15.36 18.65
C TRP A 133 -4.69 -14.17 19.01
N ILE A 134 -5.29 -13.52 18.00
CA ILE A 134 -6.21 -12.40 18.20
C ILE A 134 -7.49 -12.89 18.90
N GLU A 135 -8.04 -14.03 18.48
CA GLU A 135 -9.25 -14.62 19.10
C GLU A 135 -9.04 -15.02 20.56
N GLU A 136 -7.85 -15.53 20.91
CA GLU A 136 -7.52 -15.90 22.29
C GLU A 136 -7.26 -14.71 23.21
N ASP A 137 -7.06 -13.52 22.64
CA ASP A 137 -6.87 -12.23 23.34
C ASP A 137 -5.98 -12.34 24.59
N PRO A 138 -4.71 -12.80 24.45
CA PRO A 138 -3.83 -12.95 25.59
C PRO A 138 -3.43 -11.59 26.17
N LEU A 139 -3.31 -11.51 27.51
CA LEU A 139 -2.91 -10.31 28.23
C LEU A 139 -1.60 -9.70 27.70
N ASP A 140 -0.62 -10.54 27.42
CA ASP A 140 0.66 -10.14 26.86
C ASP A 140 1.40 -11.33 26.22
N ILE A 141 2.62 -11.07 25.75
CA ILE A 141 3.47 -12.04 25.05
C ILE A 141 3.96 -13.20 25.93
N MET A 142 3.93 -13.09 27.27
CA MET A 142 4.35 -14.16 28.18
C MET A 142 3.43 -15.38 28.08
N GLU A 143 2.20 -15.17 27.62
CA GLU A 143 1.21 -16.20 27.34
C GLU A 143 1.51 -16.99 26.05
N PHE A 144 2.55 -16.61 25.30
CA PHE A 144 2.83 -17.16 23.97
C PHE A 144 2.92 -18.67 23.96
N ASN A 145 3.64 -19.26 24.91
CA ASN A 145 3.79 -20.71 24.96
C ASN A 145 2.45 -21.42 25.24
N ARG A 146 1.59 -20.84 26.08
CA ARG A 146 0.26 -21.40 26.38
C ARG A 146 -0.64 -21.36 25.15
N VAL A 147 -0.73 -20.20 24.49
CA VAL A 147 -1.55 -20.00 23.29
C VAL A 147 -1.04 -20.85 22.13
N ARG A 148 0.29 -20.90 21.92
CA ARG A 148 0.94 -21.77 20.92
C ARG A 148 0.61 -23.25 21.16
N GLU A 149 0.69 -23.72 22.40
CA GLU A 149 0.38 -25.12 22.70
C GLU A 149 -1.10 -25.45 22.47
N LYS A 150 -2.00 -24.50 22.76
CA LYS A 150 -3.43 -24.63 22.48
C LYS A 150 -3.70 -24.70 20.97
N PHE A 151 -3.06 -23.82 20.19
CA PHE A 151 -3.12 -23.86 18.73
C PHE A 151 -2.57 -25.18 18.18
N HIS A 152 -1.41 -25.62 18.67
CA HIS A 152 -0.77 -26.87 18.28
C HIS A 152 -1.71 -28.09 18.49
N LYS A 153 -2.34 -28.18 19.66
CA LYS A 153 -3.34 -29.24 19.93
C LYS A 153 -4.55 -29.18 18.99
N ARG A 154 -5.02 -27.97 18.65
CA ARG A 154 -6.12 -27.78 17.69
C ARG A 154 -5.73 -28.30 16.30
N ILE A 155 -4.53 -27.96 15.83
CA ILE A 155 -4.02 -28.43 14.53
C ILE A 155 -3.84 -29.95 14.53
N LEU A 156 -3.26 -30.53 15.59
CA LEU A 156 -3.10 -31.98 15.69
C LEU A 156 -4.45 -32.72 15.66
N LYS A 157 -5.47 -32.20 16.36
CA LYS A 157 -6.81 -32.78 16.32
C LYS A 157 -7.45 -32.70 14.94
N GLN A 158 -7.25 -31.60 14.22
CA GLN A 158 -7.70 -31.47 12.83
C GLN A 158 -7.02 -32.50 11.93
N LEU A 159 -5.71 -32.67 12.07
CA LEU A 159 -4.90 -33.62 11.30
C LEU A 159 -5.24 -35.10 11.56
N GLN A 160 -5.97 -35.42 12.64
CA GLN A 160 -6.45 -36.78 12.89
C GLN A 160 -7.58 -37.20 11.93
N ASN A 161 -8.25 -36.24 11.28
CA ASN A 161 -9.23 -36.54 10.24
C ASN A 161 -8.49 -36.83 8.91
N PRO A 162 -8.62 -38.04 8.31
CA PRO A 162 -7.97 -38.39 7.06
C PRO A 162 -8.34 -37.48 5.87
N GLU A 163 -9.51 -36.84 5.94
CA GLU A 163 -10.02 -35.91 4.93
C GLU A 163 -9.61 -34.45 5.19
N MET A 164 -8.84 -34.19 6.25
CA MET A 164 -8.43 -32.83 6.61
C MET A 164 -7.30 -32.34 5.73
N ALA A 165 -7.54 -31.25 5.00
CA ALA A 165 -6.51 -30.50 4.28
C ALA A 165 -6.23 -29.16 4.99
N LEU A 166 -4.98 -28.95 5.42
CA LEU A 166 -4.49 -27.67 5.93
C LEU A 166 -4.17 -26.75 4.75
N CYS A 167 -5.22 -26.28 4.06
CA CYS A 167 -5.09 -25.47 2.86
C CYS A 167 -5.29 -23.99 3.19
N PRO A 168 -4.36 -23.10 2.80
CA PRO A 168 -4.69 -21.69 2.72
C PRO A 168 -5.78 -21.55 1.67
N HIS A 169 -6.96 -21.11 2.09
CA HIS A 169 -7.95 -20.53 1.18
C HIS A 169 -7.35 -19.24 0.61
N PHE A 170 -6.36 -19.39 -0.27
CA PHE A 170 -6.18 -18.44 -1.34
C PHE A 170 -7.34 -18.72 -2.28
N ALA A 171 -8.20 -17.73 -2.52
CA ALA A 171 -9.31 -17.83 -3.46
C ALA A 171 -8.90 -18.36 -4.86
N ALA A 172 -7.59 -18.37 -5.17
CA ALA A 172 -7.01 -18.98 -6.37
C ALA A 172 -7.06 -20.53 -6.42
N SER A 173 -7.45 -21.24 -5.34
CA SER A 173 -7.55 -22.71 -5.37
C SER A 173 -8.94 -23.27 -5.67
N GLU A 174 -10.00 -22.45 -5.65
CA GLU A 174 -11.36 -22.94 -5.96
C GLU A 174 -11.53 -23.29 -7.45
N SER A 175 -10.72 -22.72 -8.34
CA SER A 175 -10.73 -23.03 -9.78
C SER A 175 -9.93 -24.26 -10.17
N LEU A 176 -9.14 -24.86 -9.27
CA LEU A 176 -8.26 -26.00 -9.58
C LEU A 176 -8.79 -27.36 -9.09
N ILE A 177 -9.97 -27.41 -8.48
CA ILE A 177 -10.59 -28.67 -8.02
C ILE A 177 -11.50 -29.30 -9.10
N ASN A 178 -11.78 -28.58 -10.21
CA ASN A 178 -12.61 -29.08 -11.31
C ASN A 178 -11.87 -29.25 -12.66
N MET A 179 -10.59 -29.63 -12.65
CA MET A 179 -9.90 -30.19 -13.83
C MET A 179 -9.20 -31.50 -13.51
#